data_AF-A0A974PKN4-F1
#
_entry.id   AF-A0A974PKN4-F1
#
_cell.length_a   1.000
_cell.length_b   1.000
_cell.length_c   1.000
_cell.angle_alpha   90.00
_cell.angle_beta   90.00
_cell.angle_gamma   90.00
#
_symmetry.space_group_name_H-M   'P 1'
#
loop_
_entity.id
_entity.type
_entity.pdbx_description
1 polymer ?
#
loop_
_entity_poly.entity_id
_entity_poly.type
_entity_poly.pdbx_seq_one_letter_code
_entity_poly.pdbx_strand_id
1 'polypeptide(L)' 'MPTEIQLPKVGDAALEKLLDGALEAHAIAPQPEWRAEALNNLRTVADAATLVRSLDLGDAEEPAPVYRP' A
#
# COMPACT_ATOMS: atom_id res chain seq x y z
N MET A 1 24.29 -0.14 16.99
CA MET A 1 22.88 -0.58 17.13
C MET A 1 22.19 -0.21 15.83
N PRO A 2 21.50 -1.12 15.12
CA PRO A 2 20.68 -0.71 14.00
C PRO A 2 19.55 0.17 14.56
N THR A 3 19.43 1.39 14.06
CA THR A 3 18.31 2.28 14.39
C THR A 3 17.05 1.60 13.88
N GLU A 4 16.12 1.23 14.77
CA GLU A 4 14.79 0.78 14.34
C GLU A 4 14.17 1.90 13.51
N ILE A 5 13.93 1.62 12.23
CA ILE A 5 13.26 2.55 11.34
C ILE A 5 11.80 2.61 11.80
N GLN A 6 11.43 3.65 12.53
CA GLN A 6 10.03 3.94 12.84
C GLN A 6 9.37 4.49 11.58
N LEU A 7 8.75 3.60 10.81
CA LEU A 7 7.96 3.99 9.65
C LEU A 7 6.64 4.63 10.11
N PRO A 8 6.20 5.73 9.47
CA PRO A 8 4.92 6.34 9.80
C PRO A 8 3.79 5.34 9.50
N LYS A 9 2.97 5.05 10.51
CA LYS A 9 1.81 4.18 10.35
C LYS A 9 0.67 4.92 9.69
N VAL A 10 0.06 4.32 8.69
CA VAL A 10 -1.18 4.83 8.10
C VAL A 10 -2.33 4.53 9.07
N GLY A 11 -3.12 5.55 9.39
CA GLY A 11 -4.27 5.40 10.28
C GLY A 11 -5.41 4.61 9.62
N ASP A 12 -6.11 3.80 10.42
CA ASP A 12 -7.18 2.92 9.96
C ASP A 12 -8.28 3.65 9.20
N ALA A 13 -8.69 4.84 9.67
CA ALA A 13 -9.70 5.66 8.98
C ALA A 13 -9.27 6.09 7.55
N ALA A 14 -7.98 6.28 7.31
CA ALA A 14 -7.47 6.59 5.98
C ALA A 14 -7.50 5.36 5.07
N LEU A 15 -7.19 4.18 5.61
CA LEU A 15 -7.28 2.90 4.88
C LEU A 15 -8.72 2.55 4.52
N GLU A 16 -9.66 2.78 5.45
CA GLU A 16 -11.10 2.60 5.20
C GLU A 16 -11.58 3.49 4.07
N LYS A 17 -11.25 4.79 4.12
CA LYS A 17 -11.62 5.73 3.07
C LYS A 17 -11.01 5.36 1.71
N LEU A 18 -9.78 4.88 1.69
CA LEU A 18 -9.12 4.43 0.47
C LEU A 18 -9.79 3.18 -0.09
N LEU A 19 -10.12 2.20 0.76
CA LEU A 19 -10.81 0.98 0.35
C LEU A 19 -12.19 1.30 -0.23
N ASP A 20 -12.99 2.12 0.47
CA ASP A 20 -14.33 2.48 0.03
C ASP A 20 -14.29 3.22 -1.33
N GLY A 21 -13.35 4.17 -1.50
CA GLY A 21 -13.17 4.88 -2.76
C GLY A 21 -12.68 3.99 -3.92
N ALA A 22 -11.79 3.03 -3.64
CA ALA A 22 -11.32 2.08 -4.65
C ALA A 22 -12.44 1.13 -5.11
N LEU A 23 -13.25 0.63 -4.17
CA LEU A 23 -14.40 -0.22 -4.48
C LEU A 23 -15.42 0.53 -5.35
N GLU A 24 -15.72 1.78 -5.00
CA GLU A 24 -16.62 2.64 -5.77
C GLU A 24 -16.07 2.91 -7.18
N ALA A 25 -14.80 3.33 -7.30
CA ALA A 25 -14.17 3.66 -8.58
C ALA A 25 -14.13 2.48 -9.55
N HIS A 26 -14.10 1.24 -9.04
CA HIS A 26 -14.06 0.02 -9.83
C HIS A 26 -15.40 -0.74 -9.87
N ALA A 27 -16.49 -0.15 -9.36
CA ALA A 27 -17.82 -0.78 -9.30
C ALA A 27 -17.82 -2.18 -8.66
N ILE A 28 -16.98 -2.39 -7.64
CA ILE A 28 -16.88 -3.65 -6.90
C ILE A 28 -17.89 -3.58 -5.75
N ALA A 29 -18.82 -4.52 -5.71
CA ALA A 29 -19.74 -4.70 -4.59
C ALA A 29 -19.13 -5.67 -3.56
N PRO A 30 -18.56 -5.19 -2.44
CA PRO A 30 -17.96 -6.06 -1.45
C PRO A 30 -19.04 -6.87 -0.70
N GLN A 31 -18.74 -8.13 -0.41
CA GLN A 31 -19.50 -8.87 0.59
C GLN A 31 -19.03 -8.43 1.99
N PRO A 32 -19.93 -8.25 2.98
CA PRO A 32 -19.57 -7.72 4.30
C PRO A 32 -18.44 -8.48 4.99
N GLU A 33 -18.38 -9.79 4.81
CA GLU A 33 -17.37 -10.68 5.38
C GLU A 33 -15.96 -10.42 4.86
N TRP A 34 -15.80 -9.86 3.66
CA TRP A 34 -14.49 -9.60 3.07
C TRP A 34 -13.84 -8.33 3.61
N ARG A 35 -14.62 -7.41 4.21
CA ARG A 35 -14.13 -6.07 4.54
C ARG A 35 -12.96 -6.10 5.51
N ALA A 36 -13.04 -6.95 6.53
CA ALA A 36 -11.97 -7.09 7.52
C ALA A 36 -10.66 -7.60 6.88
N GLU A 37 -10.76 -8.61 6.01
CA GLU A 37 -9.62 -9.17 5.30
C GLU A 37 -9.02 -8.18 4.30
N ALA A 38 -9.86 -7.49 3.52
CA ALA A 38 -9.45 -6.47 2.57
C ALA A 38 -8.70 -5.31 3.27
N LEU A 39 -9.19 -4.84 4.42
CA LEU A 39 -8.50 -3.81 5.21
C LEU A 39 -7.15 -4.30 5.74
N ASN A 40 -7.05 -5.56 6.18
CA ASN A 40 -5.79 -6.12 6.65
C ASN A 40 -4.75 -6.23 5.51
N ASN A 41 -5.19 -6.67 4.33
CA ASN A 41 -4.35 -6.75 3.15
C ASN A 41 -3.90 -5.34 2.70
N LEU A 42 -4.82 -4.37 2.69
CA LEU A 42 -4.50 -2.99 2.36
C LEU A 42 -3.50 -2.36 3.35
N ARG A 43 -3.62 -2.67 4.65
CA ARG A 43 -2.64 -2.26 5.65
C ARG A 43 -1.25 -2.83 5.35
N THR A 44 -1.17 -4.11 5.01
CA THR A 44 0.09 -4.77 4.63
C THR A 44 0.74 -4.11 3.42
N VAL A 45 -0.05 -3.77 2.41
CA VAL A 45 0.43 -3.03 1.22
C VAL A 45 0.89 -1.63 1.58
N ALA A 46 0.15 -0.92 2.43
CA ALA A 46 0.51 0.43 2.88
C ALA A 46 1.83 0.44 3.67
N ASP A 47 2.06 -0.57 4.52
CA ASP A 47 3.31 -0.74 5.26
C ASP A 47 4.48 -1.00 4.32
N ALA A 48 4.31 -1.90 3.35
CA ALA A 48 5.33 -2.18 2.33
C ALA A 48 5.63 -0.93 1.45
N ALA A 49 4.60 -0.19 1.05
CA ALA A 49 4.77 1.05 0.31
C ALA A 49 5.52 2.11 1.12
N THR A 50 5.28 2.18 2.44
CA THR A 50 5.98 3.10 3.33
C THR A 50 7.46 2.75 3.45
N LEU A 51 7.78 1.45 3.53
CA LEU A 51 9.16 0.96 3.48
C LEU A 51 9.83 1.35 2.16
N VAL A 52 9.21 1.07 1.00
CA VAL A 52 9.78 1.41 -0.31
C VAL A 52 10.00 2.91 -0.46
N ARG A 53 9.05 3.74 -0.01
CA ARG A 53 9.19 5.20 -0.03
C ARG A 53 10.29 5.75 0.90
N SER A 54 10.74 4.97 1.87
CA SER A 54 11.84 5.37 2.76
C SER A 54 13.22 5.18 2.12
N LEU A 55 13.30 4.46 0.99
CA LEU A 55 14.53 4.25 0.25
C LEU A 55 14.84 5.49 -0.60
N ASP A 56 16.09 5.95 -0.55
CA ASP A 56 16.60 6.95 -1.47
C ASP A 56 16.91 6.27 -2.80
N LEU A 57 15.98 6.37 -3.75
CA LEU A 57 16.09 5.75 -5.07
C LEU A 57 16.83 6.65 -6.07
N GLY A 58 17.24 7.87 -5.71
CA GLY A 58 17.93 8.79 -6.64
C GLY A 58 17.19 9.05 -7.97
N ASP A 59 17.73 9.95 -8.80
CA ASP A 59 17.14 10.28 -10.11
C ASP A 59 17.60 9.32 -11.23
N ALA A 60 18.56 8.44 -10.96
CA ALA A 60 19.22 7.56 -11.93
C ALA A 60 18.76 6.09 -11.87
N GLU A 61 17.88 5.72 -10.94
CA GLU A 61 17.33 4.36 -10.88
C GLU A 61 16.29 4.21 -12.00
N GLU A 62 16.74 3.65 -13.13
CA GLU A 62 15.83 3.23 -14.20
C GLU A 62 14.88 2.14 -13.67
N PRO A 63 13.61 2.10 -14.15
CA PRO A 63 12.71 1.00 -13.81
C PRO A 63 13.39 -0.34 -14.10
N ALA A 64 13.18 -1.32 -13.22
CA ALA A 64 13.72 -2.66 -13.42
C ALA A 64 13.39 -3.15 -14.85
N PRO A 65 14.35 -3.81 -15.53
CA PRO A 65 14.20 -4.14 -16.94
C PRO A 65 12.94 -5.00 -17.16
N VAL A 66 12.01 -4.47 -17.96
CA VAL A 66 10.81 -5.19 -18.39
C VAL A 66 11.18 -5.94 -19.67
N TYR A 67 10.99 -7.26 -19.68
CA TYR A 67 11.15 -8.06 -20.90
C TYR A 67 10.28 -7.50 -22.03
N ARG A 68 10.88 -7.20 -23.18
CA ARG A 68 10.18 -6.82 -24.42
C ARG A 68 10.46 -7.89 -25.49
N PRO A 69 9.44 -8.60 -25.99
CA PRO A 69 9.60 -9.65 -27.01
C PRO A 69 9.94 -9.09 -28.39
#